data_AF-U2DXU3-F1
#
_entry.id   AF-U2DXU3-F1
#
_cell.length_a   1.000
_cell.length_b   1.000
_cell.length_c   1.000
_cell.angle_alpha   90.00
_cell.angle_beta   90.00
_cell.angle_gamma   90.00
#
_symmetry.space_group_name_H-M   'P 1'
#
loop_
_entity.id
_entity.type
_entity.pdbx_description
1 polymer ?
#
loop_
_entity_poly.entity_id
_entity_poly.type
_entity_poly.pdbx_seq_one_letter_code
_entity_poly.pdbx_strand_id
1 'polypeptide(L)'
;MAQTGRALGYSILLATQRPDAEIVLGNIKTNLNCRISFELSSNTDSQVILDQPGAEDLEGVGDMIALTSGGDEYHLQWYLLTPEDGVTIRKRVSK
;
A
#
# COMPACT_ATOMS: atom_id res chain seq x y z
N MET A 1 -17.47 4.68 -4.97
CA MET A 1 -17.29 3.38 -5.68
C MET A 1 -16.70 2.32 -4.78
N ALA A 2 -15.59 2.56 -4.08
CA ALA A 2 -15.00 1.58 -3.16
C ALA A 2 -15.95 1.14 -2.02
N GLN A 3 -16.72 2.05 -1.40
CA GLN A 3 -17.72 1.67 -0.38
C GLN A 3 -18.82 0.73 -0.94
N THR A 4 -19.38 1.06 -2.10
CA THR A 4 -20.36 0.22 -2.80
C THR A 4 -19.74 -1.11 -3.23
N GLY A 5 -18.48 -1.09 -3.68
CA GLY A 5 -17.74 -2.27 -4.08
C GLY A 5 -17.55 -3.26 -2.93
N ARG A 6 -17.23 -2.76 -1.72
CA ARG A 6 -17.10 -3.61 -0.52
C ARG A 6 -18.36 -4.40 -0.22
N ALA A 7 -19.54 -3.79 -0.34
CA ALA A 7 -20.81 -4.45 -0.10
C ALA A 7 -21.13 -5.55 -1.15
N LEU A 8 -20.54 -5.43 -2.35
CA LEU A 8 -20.70 -6.37 -3.46
C LEU A 8 -19.57 -7.42 -3.52
N GLY A 9 -18.60 -7.37 -2.60
CA GLY A 9 -17.46 -8.29 -2.57
C GLY A 9 -16.29 -7.91 -3.47
N TYR A 10 -16.23 -6.68 -3.99
CA TYR A 10 -15.08 -6.18 -4.74
C TYR A 10 -13.99 -5.65 -3.80
N SER A 11 -12.76 -6.14 -4.00
CA SER A 11 -11.55 -5.62 -3.37
C SER A 11 -10.70 -4.89 -4.41
N ILE A 12 -10.25 -3.68 -4.07
CA ILE A 12 -9.46 -2.84 -4.95
C ILE A 12 -8.08 -2.68 -4.31
N LEU A 13 -7.04 -2.97 -5.06
CA LEU A 13 -5.67 -2.60 -4.73
C LEU A 13 -5.24 -1.47 -5.66
N LEU A 14 -4.81 -0.35 -5.09
CA LEU A 14 -4.26 0.78 -5.82
C LEU A 14 -2.80 0.95 -5.41
N ALA A 15 -1.90 1.03 -6.40
CA ALA A 15 -0.47 1.23 -6.19
C ALA A 15 0.02 2.40 -7.06
N THR A 16 0.90 3.23 -6.50
CA THR A 16 1.52 4.37 -7.20
C THR A 16 2.94 4.54 -6.70
N GLN A 17 3.85 4.98 -7.58
CA GLN A 17 5.18 5.48 -7.22
C GLN A 17 5.23 7.01 -7.14
N ARG A 18 4.10 7.66 -7.42
CA ARG A 18 3.95 9.11 -7.38
C ARG A 18 3.02 9.47 -6.23
N PRO A 19 3.57 9.77 -5.05
CA PRO A 19 2.80 10.19 -3.88
C PRO A 19 2.37 11.67 -4.00
N ASP A 20 1.66 11.99 -5.08
CA ASP A 20 1.14 13.34 -5.34
C ASP A 20 -0.30 13.47 -4.80
N ALA A 21 -0.63 14.58 -4.14
CA ALA A 21 -1.97 14.84 -3.61
C ALA A 21 -3.05 14.93 -4.73
N GLU A 22 -2.64 15.25 -5.96
CA GLU A 22 -3.51 15.23 -7.14
C GLU A 22 -3.85 13.80 -7.59
N ILE A 23 -3.00 12.82 -7.26
CA ILE A 23 -3.22 11.39 -7.56
C ILE A 23 -3.97 10.74 -6.39
N VAL A 24 -3.54 11.01 -5.15
CA VAL A 24 -4.12 10.47 -3.92
C VAL A 24 -5.04 11.51 -3.28
N LEU A 25 -6.12 11.82 -4.00
CA LEU A 25 -7.12 12.81 -3.60
C LEU A 25 -7.83 12.41 -2.30
N GLY A 26 -8.31 13.40 -1.54
CA GLY A 26 -8.98 13.15 -0.25
C GLY A 26 -10.17 12.17 -0.34
N ASN A 27 -10.94 12.20 -1.42
CA ASN A 27 -12.04 11.25 -1.64
C ASN A 27 -11.57 9.80 -1.81
N ILE A 28 -10.37 9.57 -2.36
CA ILE A 28 -9.72 8.25 -2.44
C ILE A 28 -9.33 7.83 -1.03
N LYS A 29 -8.69 8.73 -0.28
CA LYS A 29 -8.24 8.49 1.11
C LYS A 29 -9.39 8.14 2.06
N THR A 30 -10.56 8.77 1.93
CA THR A 30 -11.75 8.49 2.75
C THR A 30 -12.40 7.12 2.46
N ASN A 31 -12.11 6.53 1.29
CA ASN A 31 -12.71 5.26 0.89
C ASN A 31 -11.73 4.07 0.97
N LEU A 32 -10.43 4.33 1.08
CA LEU A 32 -9.37 3.33 1.18
C LEU A 32 -8.64 3.49 2.53
N ASN A 33 -9.24 2.90 3.56
CA ASN A 33 -8.79 3.05 4.94
C ASN A 33 -7.63 2.12 5.31
N CYS A 34 -7.31 1.14 4.46
CA CYS A 34 -6.10 0.35 4.59
C CYS A 34 -5.03 0.91 3.66
N ARG A 35 -3.83 1.16 4.19
CA ARG A 35 -2.74 1.75 3.42
C ARG A 35 -1.43 1.06 3.74
N ILE A 36 -0.60 0.92 2.73
CA ILE A 36 0.75 0.35 2.86
C ILE A 36 1.67 1.33 2.15
N SER A 37 2.76 1.72 2.81
CA SER A 37 3.82 2.51 2.20
C SER A 37 5.16 1.84 2.41
N PHE A 38 5.98 1.88 1.37
CA PHE A 38 7.41 1.64 1.44
C PHE A 38 8.14 2.98 1.66
N GLU A 39 9.47 2.95 1.65
CA GLU A 39 10.31 4.14 1.67
C GLU A 39 9.83 5.20 0.68
N LEU A 40 9.61 6.40 1.20
CA LEU A 40 9.26 7.60 0.44
C LEU A 40 10.36 8.65 0.60
N SER A 41 10.44 9.58 -0.36
CA SER A 41 11.53 10.55 -0.38
C SER A 41 11.40 11.69 0.63
N SER A 42 10.20 11.93 1.17
CA SER A 42 9.97 13.06 2.07
C SER A 42 8.80 12.86 3.02
N ASN A 43 8.82 13.59 4.13
CA ASN A 43 7.70 13.73 5.06
C ASN A 43 6.39 14.15 4.38
N THR A 44 6.47 15.01 3.37
CA THR A 44 5.29 15.45 2.61
C THR A 44 4.66 14.29 1.85
N ASP A 45 5.48 13.44 1.24
CA ASP A 45 5.02 12.24 0.53
C ASP A 45 4.37 11.23 1.51
N SER A 46 4.97 11.06 2.70
CA SER A 46 4.40 10.25 3.78
C SER A 46 3.04 10.77 4.22
N GLN A 47 2.87 12.07 4.36
CA GLN A 47 1.57 12.68 4.67
C GLN A 47 0.55 12.44 3.56
N VAL A 48 0.97 12.51 2.29
CA VAL A 48 0.07 12.22 1.16
C VAL A 48 -0.43 10.77 1.19
N ILE A 49 0.42 9.80 1.53
CA ILE A 49 0.04 8.38 1.54
C ILE A 49 -0.58 7.96 2.87
N LEU A 50 0.06 8.23 4.01
CA LEU A 50 -0.29 7.71 5.33
C LEU A 50 -1.12 8.67 6.19
N ASP A 51 -1.26 9.96 5.82
CA ASP A 51 -1.78 11.03 6.72
C ASP A 51 -0.94 11.25 7.99
N GLN A 52 0.30 10.73 8.01
CA GLN A 52 1.23 10.83 9.13
C GLN A 52 2.69 10.70 8.63
N PRO A 53 3.69 11.15 9.40
CA PRO A 53 5.09 10.92 9.06
C PRO A 53 5.49 9.45 9.28
N GLY A 54 6.64 9.06 8.75
CA GLY A 54 7.34 7.81 9.08
C GLY A 54 7.79 6.99 7.88
N ALA A 55 7.11 7.09 6.73
CA ALA A 55 7.53 6.37 5.53
C ALA A 55 8.83 6.92 4.91
N GLU A 56 9.21 8.14 5.26
CA GLU A 56 10.48 8.76 4.88
C GLU A 56 11.68 8.23 5.66
N ASP A 57 11.43 7.56 6.79
CA ASP A 57 12.46 7.02 7.68
C ASP A 57 12.69 5.52 7.45
N LEU A 58 11.96 4.91 6.51
CA LEU A 58 12.10 3.48 6.19
C LEU A 58 13.42 3.19 5.49
N GLU A 59 13.97 2.01 5.73
CA GLU A 59 15.31 1.63 5.23
C GLU A 59 15.28 1.01 3.81
N GLY A 60 14.12 1.00 3.17
CA GLY A 60 13.91 0.41 1.86
C GLY A 60 13.99 -1.13 1.87
N VAL A 61 14.26 -1.73 0.71
CA VAL A 61 14.46 -3.19 0.55
C VAL A 61 13.32 -4.06 1.15
N GLY A 62 12.09 -3.54 1.07
CA GLY A 62 10.89 -4.23 1.58
C GLY A 62 10.39 -3.70 2.93
N ASP A 63 11.14 -2.81 3.58
CA ASP A 63 10.71 -2.17 4.82
C ASP A 63 9.46 -1.32 4.58
N MET A 64 8.44 -1.51 5.42
CA MET A 64 7.13 -0.92 5.18
C MET A 64 6.34 -0.61 6.45
N ILE A 65 5.49 0.41 6.33
CA ILE A 65 4.42 0.71 7.30
C ILE A 65 3.08 0.29 6.69
N ALA A 66 2.28 -0.44 7.47
CA ALA A 66 0.92 -0.81 7.15
C ALA A 66 -0.06 -0.21 8.15
N LEU A 67 -1.02 0.56 7.64
CA LEU A 67 -2.17 1.07 8.38
C LEU A 67 -3.39 0.20 8.09
N THR A 68 -4.00 -0.33 9.14
CA THR A 68 -5.25 -1.09 9.02
C THR A 68 -6.45 -0.15 9.06
N SER A 69 -7.62 -0.66 8.64
CA SER A 69 -8.85 0.12 8.74
C SER A 69 -9.25 0.50 10.17
N GLY A 70 -8.66 -0.17 11.18
CA GLY A 70 -8.87 0.12 12.60
C GLY A 70 -8.05 1.30 13.12
N GLY A 71 -7.11 1.81 12.31
CA GLY A 71 -6.15 2.83 12.72
C GLY A 71 -4.88 2.26 13.37
N ASP A 72 -4.77 0.93 13.48
CA ASP A 72 -3.54 0.29 13.95
C ASP A 72 -2.44 0.40 12.90
N GLU A 73 -1.24 0.76 13.36
CA GLU A 73 -0.03 0.83 12.58
C GLU A 73 0.87 -0.36 12.86
N TYR A 74 1.42 -0.94 11.80
CA TYR A 74 2.40 -2.01 11.89
C TYR A 74 3.62 -1.69 11.03
N HIS A 75 4.78 -1.79 11.65
CA HIS A 75 6.06 -1.84 10.95
C HIS A 75 6.36 -3.29 10.56
N LEU A 76 6.57 -3.53 9.28
CA LEU A 76 6.63 -4.87 8.71
C LEU A 76 7.72 -4.96 7.64
N GLN A 77 8.20 -6.18 7.41
CA GLN A 77 9.13 -6.49 6.34
C GLN A 77 8.41 -7.26 5.22
N TRP A 78 8.49 -6.76 3.99
CA TRP A 78 7.87 -7.39 2.84
C TRP A 78 8.63 -8.65 2.39
N TYR A 79 7.90 -9.63 1.87
CA TYR A 79 8.49 -10.85 1.36
C TYR A 79 9.15 -10.62 -0.02
N LEU A 80 10.45 -10.86 -0.11
CA LEU A 80 11.17 -10.79 -1.38
C LEU A 80 10.75 -11.93 -2.31
N LEU A 81 10.00 -11.59 -3.35
CA LEU A 81 9.69 -12.51 -4.45
C LEU A 81 10.78 -12.42 -5.49
N THR A 82 11.52 -13.51 -5.68
CA THR A 82 12.49 -13.61 -6.76
C THR A 82 11.80 -13.93 -8.09
N PRO A 83 12.46 -13.68 -9.24
CA PRO A 83 11.93 -14.10 -10.54
C PRO A 83 11.64 -15.60 -10.62
N GLU A 84 12.42 -16.43 -9.91
CA GLU A 84 12.24 -17.89 -9.86
C GLU A 84 10.96 -18.28 -9.11
N ASP A 85 10.64 -17.56 -8.01
CA ASP A 85 9.39 -17.73 -7.27
C ASP A 85 8.19 -17.40 -8.16
N GLY A 86 8.29 -16.34 -8.97
CA GLY A 86 7.25 -15.94 -9.92
C GLY A 86 6.91 -17.04 -10.93
N VAL A 87 7.94 -17.70 -11.51
CA VAL A 87 7.75 -18.83 -12.43
C VAL A 87 7.09 -20.01 -11.71
N THR A 88 7.49 -20.27 -10.46
CA THR A 88 6.96 -21.37 -9.64
C THR A 88 5.49 -21.15 -9.30
N ILE A 89 5.13 -19.95 -8.83
CA ILE A 89 3.75 -19.57 -8.49
C ILE A 89 2.86 -19.66 -9.72
N ARG A 90 3.31 -19.11 -10.87
CA ARG A 90 2.53 -19.19 -12.12
C ARG A 90 2.23 -20.63 -12.54
N LYS A 91 3.22 -21.53 -12.46
CA LYS A 91 3.04 -22.96 -12.77
C LYS A 91 2.05 -23.65 -11.82
N ARG A 92 1.98 -23.21 -10.56
CA ARG A 92 1.06 -23.76 -9.55
C ARG A 92 -0.38 -23.30 -9.76
N VAL A 93 -0.59 -22.01 -10.06
CA VAL A 93 -1.92 -21.40 -10.22
C VAL A 93 -2.57 -21.76 -11.57
N SER A 94 -1.78 -22.06 -12.60
CA SER A 94 -2.30 -22.45 -13.92
C SER A 94 -2.76 -23.92 -14.03
N LYS A 95 -2.79 -24.67 -12.92
CA LYS A 95 -3.34 -26.03 -12.83
C LYS A 95 -4.74 -25.98 -12.22
#